data_AF-A0A7J9R6E1-F1
#
_entry.id   AF-A0A7J9R6E1-F1
#
_cell.length_a   1.000
_cell.length_b   1.000
_cell.length_c   1.000
_cell.angle_alpha   90.00
_cell.angle_beta   90.00
_cell.angle_gamma   90.00
#
_symmetry.space_group_name_H-M   'P 1'
#
loop_
_entity.id
_entity.type
_entity.pdbx_description
1 polymer ?
#
loop_
_entity_poly.entity_id
_entity_poly.type
_entity_poly.pdbx_seq_one_letter_code
_entity_poly.pdbx_strand_id
1 'polypeptide(L)'
;MGSKKRVGHIEKFLKRADKAIDEGIKKADEILDDAVEFGELAAGQAKKTSKELRNRAKKEGEILKKKGTEKINEGITAAKSAASSPEEDLKTLERLGKLKKSGILTEKEFQEKKKKILARI
;
A
#
# COMPACT_ATOMS: atom_id res chain seq x y z
N MET A 1 7.45 -72.91 -42.84
CA MET A 1 6.97 -71.54 -43.15
C MET A 1 6.39 -70.74 -41.96
N GLY A 2 6.19 -71.33 -40.76
CA GLY A 2 5.53 -70.64 -39.63
C GLY A 2 6.40 -69.72 -38.74
N SER A 3 7.74 -69.81 -38.82
CA SER A 3 8.66 -68.96 -38.03
C SER A 3 8.80 -67.54 -38.59
N LYS A 4 8.90 -67.38 -39.93
CA LYS A 4 8.98 -66.07 -40.60
C LYS A 4 7.75 -65.17 -40.33
N LYS A 5 6.55 -65.74 -40.24
CA LYS A 5 5.31 -64.99 -39.93
C LYS A 5 5.29 -64.42 -38.50
N ARG A 6 5.86 -65.14 -37.53
CA ARG A 6 5.95 -64.69 -36.12
C ARG A 6 6.99 -63.59 -35.94
N VAL A 7 8.14 -63.70 -36.58
CA VAL A 7 9.20 -62.66 -36.57
C VAL A 7 8.68 -61.33 -37.12
N GLY A 8 7.96 -61.33 -38.24
CA GLY A 8 7.38 -60.11 -38.81
C GLY A 8 6.23 -59.49 -37.99
N HIS A 9 5.54 -60.26 -37.15
CA HIS A 9 4.51 -59.72 -36.24
C HIS A 9 5.14 -59.02 -35.04
N ILE A 10 6.22 -59.59 -34.48
CA ILE A 10 6.99 -58.99 -33.38
C ILE A 10 7.61 -57.67 -33.83
N GLU A 11 8.22 -57.63 -35.02
CA GLU A 11 8.82 -56.40 -35.56
C GLU A 11 7.79 -55.27 -35.74
N LYS A 12 6.57 -55.59 -36.21
CA LYS A 12 5.47 -54.62 -36.32
C LYS A 12 4.98 -54.14 -34.96
N PHE A 13 4.97 -55.01 -33.96
CA PHE A 13 4.60 -54.65 -32.60
C PHE A 13 5.62 -53.69 -31.99
N LEU A 14 6.92 -54.00 -32.11
CA LEU A 14 8.00 -53.14 -31.63
C LEU A 14 7.95 -51.75 -32.28
N LYS A 15 7.80 -51.67 -33.61
CA LYS A 15 7.64 -50.39 -34.32
C LYS A 15 6.45 -49.56 -33.85
N ARG A 16 5.34 -50.22 -33.45
CA ARG A 16 4.17 -49.53 -32.90
C ARG A 16 4.42 -49.03 -31.47
N ALA A 17 5.13 -49.81 -30.67
CA ALA A 17 5.52 -49.43 -29.31
C ALA A 17 6.46 -48.22 -29.35
N ASP A 18 7.49 -48.25 -30.19
CA ASP A 18 8.42 -47.13 -30.37
C ASP A 18 7.67 -45.85 -30.78
N LYS A 19 6.77 -45.97 -31.78
CA LYS A 19 5.95 -44.83 -32.21
C LYS A 19 5.06 -44.28 -31.08
N ALA A 20 4.46 -45.16 -30.27
CA ALA A 20 3.63 -44.73 -29.15
C ALA A 20 4.46 -44.05 -28.04
N ILE A 21 5.70 -44.49 -27.82
CA ILE A 21 6.64 -43.86 -26.89
C ILE A 21 7.03 -42.47 -27.40
N ASP A 22 7.40 -42.35 -28.68
CA ASP A 22 7.76 -41.06 -29.29
C ASP A 22 6.61 -40.05 -29.26
N GLU A 23 5.39 -40.49 -29.56
CA GLU A 23 4.20 -39.66 -29.45
C GLU A 23 3.90 -39.27 -27.99
N GLY A 24 4.17 -40.16 -27.04
CA GLY A 24 4.06 -39.89 -25.61
C GLY A 24 5.06 -38.83 -25.16
N ILE A 25 6.32 -38.92 -25.61
CA ILE A 25 7.37 -37.93 -25.30
C ILE A 25 6.97 -36.56 -25.85
N LYS A 26 6.57 -36.47 -27.12
CA LYS A 26 6.15 -35.20 -27.72
C LYS A 26 5.00 -34.53 -26.97
N LYS A 27 3.99 -35.31 -26.58
CA LYS A 27 2.86 -34.78 -25.79
C LYS A 27 3.30 -34.32 -24.40
N ALA A 28 4.24 -35.01 -23.78
CA ALA A 28 4.78 -34.59 -22.49
C ALA A 28 5.53 -33.26 -22.62
N ASP A 29 6.33 -33.08 -23.68
CA ASP A 29 7.03 -31.83 -23.96
C ASP A 29 6.04 -30.67 -24.20
N GLU A 30 5.01 -30.88 -25.03
CA GLU A 30 3.95 -29.87 -25.28
C GLU A 30 3.24 -29.46 -23.98
N ILE A 31 2.88 -30.42 -23.12
CA ILE A 31 2.24 -30.13 -21.83
C ILE A 31 3.18 -29.36 -20.89
N LEU A 32 4.48 -29.66 -20.91
CA LEU A 32 5.47 -28.94 -20.11
C LEU A 32 5.61 -27.49 -20.58
N ASP A 33 5.68 -27.26 -21.89
CA ASP A 33 5.75 -25.92 -22.46
C ASP A 33 4.51 -25.08 -22.10
N ASP A 34 3.30 -25.66 -22.28
CA ASP A 34 2.03 -25.04 -21.88
C ASP A 34 2.00 -24.70 -20.38
N ALA A 35 2.49 -25.62 -19.54
CA ALA A 35 2.53 -25.42 -18.10
C ALA A 35 3.50 -24.29 -17.70
N VAL A 36 4.65 -24.19 -18.37
CA VAL A 36 5.61 -23.10 -18.16
C VAL A 36 4.99 -21.77 -18.58
N GLU A 37 4.40 -21.67 -19.78
CA GLU A 37 3.77 -20.44 -20.25
C GLU A 37 2.64 -20.00 -19.31
N PHE A 38 1.77 -20.92 -18.90
CA PHE A 38 0.71 -20.64 -17.95
C PHE A 38 1.27 -20.16 -16.60
N GLY A 39 2.33 -20.80 -16.12
CA GLY A 39 3.04 -20.41 -14.90
C GLY A 39 3.60 -18.99 -14.96
N GLU A 40 4.21 -18.62 -16.08
CA GLU A 40 4.75 -17.27 -16.31
C GLU A 40 3.64 -16.22 -16.37
N LEU A 41 2.54 -16.51 -17.06
CA LEU A 41 1.38 -15.63 -17.13
C LEU A 41 0.76 -15.41 -15.75
N ALA A 42 0.55 -16.49 -14.98
CA ALA A 42 0.01 -16.43 -13.63
C ALA A 42 0.92 -15.64 -12.68
N ALA A 43 2.23 -15.90 -12.71
CA ALA A 43 3.21 -15.15 -11.93
C ALA A 43 3.24 -13.66 -12.33
N GLY A 44 3.18 -13.37 -13.63
CA GLY A 44 3.12 -12.01 -14.17
C GLY A 44 1.88 -11.25 -13.70
N GLN A 45 0.71 -11.88 -13.74
CA GLN A 45 -0.53 -11.29 -13.23
C GLN A 45 -0.47 -11.06 -11.72
N ALA A 46 -0.07 -12.07 -10.95
CA ALA A 46 0.08 -11.95 -9.50
C ALA A 46 1.04 -10.81 -9.10
N LYS A 47 2.15 -10.65 -9.84
CA LYS A 47 3.10 -9.55 -9.65
C LYS A 47 2.49 -8.18 -9.94
N LYS A 48 1.70 -8.05 -11.02
CA LYS A 48 1.01 -6.80 -11.35
C LYS A 48 -0.02 -6.44 -10.28
N THR A 49 -0.91 -7.38 -9.94
CA THR A 49 -1.97 -7.17 -8.95
C THR A 49 -1.42 -6.87 -7.57
N SER A 50 -0.37 -7.58 -7.12
CA SER A 50 0.26 -7.31 -5.82
C SER A 50 0.89 -5.92 -5.75
N LYS A 51 1.54 -5.47 -6.84
CA LYS A 51 2.10 -4.11 -6.92
C LYS A 51 1.02 -3.04 -6.84
N GLU A 52 -0.09 -3.24 -7.55
CA GLU A 52 -1.24 -2.31 -7.50
C GLU A 52 -1.87 -2.25 -6.11
N LEU A 53 -2.12 -3.40 -5.49
CA LEU A 53 -2.68 -3.48 -4.14
C LEU A 53 -1.80 -2.76 -3.13
N ARG A 54 -0.48 -2.99 -3.20
CA ARG A 54 0.50 -2.32 -2.33
C ARG A 54 0.48 -0.80 -2.52
N ASN A 55 0.34 -0.32 -3.75
CA ASN A 55 0.28 1.11 -4.04
C ASN A 55 -1.01 1.75 -3.51
N ARG A 56 -2.16 1.07 -3.66
CA ARG A 56 -3.43 1.53 -3.07
C ARG A 56 -3.36 1.58 -1.55
N ALA A 57 -2.89 0.50 -0.91
CA ALA A 57 -2.73 0.43 0.54
C ALA A 57 -1.82 1.55 1.09
N LYS A 58 -0.72 1.87 0.39
CA LYS A 58 0.15 3.01 0.76
C LYS A 58 -0.60 4.34 0.70
N LYS A 59 -1.30 4.62 -0.40
CA LYS A 59 -2.06 5.87 -0.58
C LYS A 59 -3.16 6.02 0.47
N GLU A 60 -3.94 4.95 0.70
CA GLU A 60 -4.99 4.95 1.72
C GLU A 60 -4.41 5.12 3.12
N GLY A 61 -3.30 4.47 3.43
CA GLY A 61 -2.59 4.62 4.69
C GLY A 61 -2.11 6.06 4.93
N GLU A 62 -1.58 6.73 3.92
CA GLU A 62 -1.20 8.15 4.00
C GLU A 62 -2.41 9.06 4.25
N ILE A 63 -3.51 8.83 3.53
CA ILE A 63 -4.76 9.59 3.71
C ILE A 63 -5.31 9.38 5.13
N LEU A 64 -5.33 8.14 5.62
CA LEU A 64 -5.81 7.81 6.96
C LEU A 64 -4.95 8.48 8.03
N LYS A 65 -3.61 8.44 7.88
CA LYS A 65 -2.68 9.13 8.79
C LYS A 65 -2.95 10.63 8.83
N LYS A 66 -3.07 11.29 7.67
CA LYS A 66 -3.37 12.73 7.59
C LYS A 66 -4.69 13.06 8.29
N LYS A 67 -5.77 12.37 7.93
CA LYS A 67 -7.08 12.55 8.56
C LYS A 67 -7.05 12.29 10.07
N GLY A 68 -6.30 11.28 10.51
CA GLY A 68 -6.09 10.96 11.92
C GLY A 68 -5.41 12.11 12.65
N THR A 69 -4.30 12.63 12.10
CA THR A 69 -3.60 13.78 12.68
C THR A 69 -4.45 15.05 12.70
N GLU A 70 -5.23 15.30 11.64
CA GLU A 70 -6.15 16.43 11.57
C GLU A 70 -7.21 16.35 12.69
N LYS A 71 -7.88 15.20 12.84
CA LYS A 71 -8.88 14.99 13.89
C LYS A 71 -8.30 15.11 15.30
N ILE A 72 -7.08 14.60 15.52
CA ILE A 72 -6.39 14.74 16.81
C ILE A 72 -6.12 16.23 17.08
N ASN A 73 -5.62 16.98 16.10
CA ASN A 73 -5.35 18.40 16.25
C ASN A 73 -6.63 19.22 16.48
N GLU A 74 -7.72 18.89 15.78
CA GLU A 74 -9.04 19.49 16.00
C GLU A 74 -9.52 19.23 17.43
N GLY A 75 -9.44 17.98 17.89
CA GLY A 75 -9.80 17.60 19.26
C GLY A 75 -8.95 18.32 20.32
N ILE A 76 -7.63 18.41 20.12
CA ILE A 76 -6.73 19.16 21.01
C ILE A 76 -7.10 20.64 21.02
N THR A 77 -7.39 21.22 19.86
CA THR A 77 -7.75 22.64 19.75
C THR A 77 -9.06 22.93 20.47
N ALA A 78 -10.08 22.08 20.26
CA ALA A 78 -11.37 22.18 20.94
C ALA A 78 -11.24 22.01 22.46
N ALA A 79 -10.47 21.03 22.92
CA ALA A 79 -10.20 20.82 24.34
C ALA A 79 -9.47 22.02 24.96
N LYS A 80 -8.47 22.57 24.25
CA LYS A 80 -7.73 23.76 24.72
C LYS A 80 -8.64 24.99 24.82
N SER A 81 -9.56 25.19 23.88
CA SER A 81 -10.55 26.27 23.99
C SER A 81 -11.56 26.04 25.12
N ALA A 82 -11.94 24.79 25.39
CA ALA A 82 -12.87 24.48 26.48
C ALA A 82 -12.22 24.59 27.86
N ALA A 83 -10.92 24.31 27.96
CA ALA A 83 -10.15 24.42 29.20
C ALA A 83 -9.67 25.85 29.50
N SER A 84 -9.67 26.76 28.51
CA SER A 84 -9.34 28.17 28.72
C SER A 84 -10.33 28.82 29.68
N SER A 85 -9.84 29.29 30.82
CA SER A 85 -10.62 30.11 31.75
C SER A 85 -10.31 31.61 31.56
N PRO A 86 -11.25 32.50 31.88
CA PRO A 86 -11.01 33.96 31.80
C PRO A 86 -9.78 34.41 32.62
N GLU A 87 -9.49 33.75 33.74
CA GLU A 87 -8.31 34.03 34.56
C GLU A 87 -6.99 33.66 33.87
N GLU A 88 -6.96 32.56 33.13
CA GLU A 88 -5.78 32.18 32.34
C GLU A 88 -5.55 33.13 31.17
N ASP A 89 -6.62 33.59 30.53
CA ASP A 89 -6.54 34.55 29.43
C ASP A 89 -6.03 35.92 29.92
N LEU A 90 -6.44 36.37 31.11
CA LEU A 90 -5.90 37.57 31.77
C LEU A 90 -4.40 37.43 32.09
N LYS A 91 -3.98 36.29 32.66
CA LYS A 91 -2.54 36.00 32.90
C LYS A 91 -1.74 35.98 31.59
N THR A 92 -2.35 35.49 30.51
CA THR A 92 -1.73 35.45 29.19
C THR A 92 -1.55 36.85 28.59
N LEU A 93 -2.54 37.74 28.76
CA LEU A 93 -2.44 39.15 28.37
C LEU A 93 -1.32 39.89 29.14
N GLU A 94 -1.16 39.61 30.43
CA GLU A 94 -0.10 40.21 31.24
C GLU A 94 1.30 39.82 30.73
N ARG A 95 1.49 38.53 30.40
CA ARG A 95 2.73 38.03 29.79
C ARG A 95 2.99 38.65 28.42
N LEU A 96 1.96 38.81 27.59
CA LEU A 96 2.06 39.49 26.30
C LEU A 96 2.52 40.95 26.45
N GLY A 97 2.03 41.64 27.47
CA GLY A 97 2.48 43.00 27.81
C GLY A 97 3.96 43.05 28.22
N LYS A 98 4.44 42.06 28.99
CA LYS A 98 5.86 41.95 29.36
C LYS A 98 6.75 41.71 28.13
N LEU A 99 6.32 40.86 27.19
CA LEU A 99 7.06 40.56 25.95
C LEU A 99 7.15 41.76 24.99
N LYS A 100 6.10 42.57 24.91
CA LYS A 100 6.14 43.84 24.18
C LYS A 100 7.15 44.79 24.83
N LYS A 101 7.11 44.95 26.15
CA LYS A 101 8.01 45.85 26.89
C LYS A 101 9.48 45.43 26.77
N SER A 102 9.75 44.13 26.68
CA SER A 102 11.11 43.60 26.45
C SER A 102 11.56 43.66 24.99
N GLY A 103 10.77 44.25 24.08
CA GLY A 103 11.13 44.41 22.67
C GLY A 103 11.13 43.11 21.85
N ILE A 104 10.61 42.00 22.40
CA ILE A 104 10.57 40.70 21.73
C ILE A 104 9.42 40.64 20.71
N LEU A 105 8.34 41.39 20.94
CA LEU A 105 7.19 41.51 20.04
C LEU A 105 7.14 42.90 19.44
N THR A 106 6.82 42.97 18.15
CA THR A 106 6.46 44.23 17.50
C THR A 106 5.07 44.69 17.92
N GLU A 107 4.78 45.99 17.80
CA GLU A 107 3.45 46.54 18.13
C GLU A 107 2.33 45.84 17.35
N LYS A 108 2.57 45.55 16.07
CA LYS A 108 1.59 44.90 15.18
C LYS A 108 1.26 43.49 15.68
N GLU A 109 2.28 42.69 16.00
CA GLU A 109 2.09 41.33 16.51
C GLU A 109 1.42 41.31 17.89
N PHE A 110 1.75 42.29 18.75
CA PHE A 110 1.11 42.45 20.05
C PHE A 110 -0.38 42.74 19.92
N GLN A 111 -0.76 43.72 19.09
CA GLN A 111 -2.17 44.10 18.92
C GLN A 111 -3.01 42.97 18.33
N GLU A 112 -2.47 42.25 17.35
CA GLU A 112 -3.18 41.13 16.72
C GLU A 112 -3.43 39.99 17.71
N LYS A 113 -2.43 39.63 18.52
CA LYS A 113 -2.56 38.59 19.55
C LYS A 113 -3.45 39.04 20.71
N LYS A 114 -3.36 40.31 21.14
CA LYS A 114 -4.23 40.90 22.17
C LYS A 114 -5.70 40.84 21.76
N LYS A 115 -6.02 41.25 20.52
CA LYS A 115 -7.39 41.21 19.98
C LYS A 115 -7.97 39.80 19.99
N LYS A 116 -7.16 38.78 19.64
CA LYS A 116 -7.59 37.37 19.63
C LYS A 116 -7.91 36.82 21.02
N ILE A 117 -7.18 37.23 22.06
CA ILE A 117 -7.45 36.81 23.45
C ILE A 117 -8.66 37.54 24.01
N LEU A 118 -8.77 38.86 23.78
CA LEU A 118 -9.92 39.64 24.23
C LEU A 118 -11.24 39.21 23.57
N ALA A 119 -11.21 38.57 22.41
CA ALA A 119 -12.41 38.02 21.77
C ALA A 119 -12.91 36.70 22.41
N ARG A 120 -12.13 36.11 23.33
CA ARG A 120 -12.45 34.86 24.04
C ARG A 120 -12.96 35.08 25.46
N ILE A 121 -12.74 36.28 26.00
CA ILE A 121 -13.21 36.75 27.31
C ILE A 121 -14.53 37.50 27.09
#